data_AF-A0A242MB44-F1
#
_entry.id   AF-A0A242MB44-F1
#
_cell.length_a   1.000
_cell.length_b   1.000
_cell.length_c   1.000
_cell.angle_alpha   90.00
_cell.angle_beta   90.00
_cell.angle_gamma   90.00
#
_symmetry.space_group_name_H-M   'P 1'
#
loop_
_entity.id
_entity.type
_entity.pdbx_description
1 polymer ?
#
loop_
_entity_poly.entity_id
_entity_poly.type
_entity_poly.pdbx_seq_one_letter_code
_entity_poly.pdbx_strand_id
1 'polypeptide(L)' 'MDPFADAWSVIEGWLIAEPGVSANELMDRLARMIPDAYAKKAQLRTLQRRVKAWRVERVKEMVLGSLRKHAATPTEA' A
#
# COMPACT_ATOMS: atom_id res chain seq x y z
N MET A 1 13.64 12.27 3.36
CA MET A 1 12.49 12.46 2.43
C MET A 1 12.02 11.10 2.00
N ASP A 2 10.71 10.85 2.10
CA ASP A 2 10.13 9.61 1.59
C ASP A 2 9.79 9.79 0.10
N PRO A 3 10.48 9.10 -0.82
CA PRO A 3 10.29 9.27 -2.26
C PRO A 3 8.98 8.64 -2.77
N PHE A 4 8.23 7.96 -1.90
CA PHE A 4 6.91 7.44 -2.22
C PHE A 4 5.79 8.27 -1.60
N ALA A 5 6.06 9.41 -0.95
CA ALA A 5 5.00 10.21 -0.31
C ALA A 5 3.82 10.50 -1.26
N ASP A 6 4.12 10.97 -2.48
CA ASP A 6 3.10 11.32 -3.48
C ASP A 6 2.46 10.07 -4.11
N ALA A 7 3.25 9.00 -4.32
CA ALA A 7 2.76 7.76 -4.89
C ALA A 7 2.07 6.83 -3.86
N TRP A 8 2.19 7.13 -2.57
CA TRP A 8 1.76 6.25 -1.48
C TRP A 8 0.25 6.03 -1.51
N SER A 9 -0.53 7.07 -1.80
CA SER A 9 -2.00 6.94 -1.89
C SER A 9 -2.41 5.89 -2.92
N VAL A 10 -1.71 5.82 -4.06
CA VAL A 10 -1.95 4.82 -5.10
C VAL A 10 -1.53 3.42 -4.64
N ILE A 11 -0.34 3.32 -4.04
CA ILE A 11 0.21 2.05 -3.52
C ILE A 11 -0.69 1.47 -2.43
N GLU A 12 -1.18 2.32 -1.53
CA GLU A 12 -2.10 1.94 -0.46
C GLU A 12 -3.44 1.45 -1.02
N GLY A 13 -3.99 2.11 -2.03
CA GLY A 13 -5.17 1.63 -2.74
C GLY A 13 -5.01 0.20 -3.28
N TRP A 14 -3.84 -0.10 -3.88
CA TRP A 14 -3.53 -1.46 -4.33
C TRP A 14 -3.37 -2.46 -3.19
N LEU A 15 -2.74 -2.05 -2.09
CA LEU A 15 -2.59 -2.91 -0.90
C LEU A 15 -3.92 -3.18 -0.19
N ILE A 16 -4.86 -2.24 -0.23
CA ILE A 16 -6.22 -2.41 0.32
C ILE A 16 -7.01 -3.39 -0.53
N ALA A 17 -6.96 -3.24 -1.86
CA ALA A 17 -7.65 -4.14 -2.79
C ALA A 17 -7.02 -5.55 -2.78
N GLU A 18 -5.69 -5.62 -2.76
CA GLU A 18 -4.91 -6.85 -2.81
C GLU A 18 -3.82 -6.85 -1.72
N PRO A 19 -4.13 -7.21 -0.47
CA PRO A 19 -3.14 -7.25 0.60
C PRO A 19 -2.07 -8.33 0.40
N GLY A 20 -2.26 -9.23 -0.56
CA GLY A 20 -1.29 -10.25 -0.97
C GLY A 20 -0.16 -9.72 -1.85
N VAL A 21 -0.36 -8.61 -2.58
CA VAL A 21 0.56 -8.15 -3.63
C VAL A 21 1.97 -7.86 -3.11
N SER A 22 2.98 -8.38 -3.82
CA SER A 22 4.37 -8.21 -3.40
C SER A 22 4.86 -6.77 -3.65
N ALA A 23 5.80 -6.29 -2.83
CA ALA A 23 6.41 -4.98 -3.04
C ALA A 23 7.20 -4.89 -4.37
N ASN A 24 7.68 -6.01 -4.91
CA ASN A 24 8.28 -6.06 -6.25
C ASN A 24 7.24 -5.74 -7.32
N GLU A 25 6.07 -6.36 -7.22
CA GLU A 25 5.01 -6.15 -8.19
C GLU A 25 4.43 -4.74 -8.12
N LEU A 26 4.32 -4.17 -6.92
CA LEU A 26 4.00 -2.75 -6.71
C LEU A 26 5.06 -1.85 -7.37
N MET A 27 6.35 -2.17 -7.22
CA MET A 27 7.42 -1.42 -7.88
C MET A 27 7.36 -1.54 -9.40
N ASP A 28 7.01 -2.70 -9.94
CA ASP A 28 6.82 -2.89 -11.39
C ASP A 28 5.64 -2.08 -11.93
N ARG A 29 4.52 -2.04 -11.19
CA ARG A 29 3.37 -1.19 -11.54
C ARG A 29 3.75 0.30 -11.48
N LEU A 30 4.48 0.73 -10.45
CA LEU A 30 4.99 2.10 -10.34
C LEU A 30 5.94 2.46 -11.48
N ALA A 31 6.89 1.58 -11.82
CA ALA A 31 7.83 1.81 -12.91
C ALA A 31 7.14 1.88 -14.28
N ARG A 32 5.99 1.21 -14.46
CA ARG A 32 5.16 1.33 -15.66
C ARG A 32 4.35 2.63 -15.70
N MET A 33 3.84 3.09 -14.56
CA MET A 33 3.04 4.33 -14.49
C MET A 33 3.91 5.58 -14.51
N ILE A 34 5.03 5.57 -13.79
CA ILE A 34 5.94 6.71 -13.62
C ILE A 34 7.38 6.23 -13.83
N PRO A 35 7.75 5.91 -15.09
CA PRO A 35 9.10 5.46 -15.41
C PRO A 35 10.15 6.51 -15.03
N ASP A 36 9.85 7.80 -15.16
CA ASP A 36 10.78 8.89 -14.82
C ASP A 36 11.25 8.87 -13.36
N ALA A 37 10.38 8.44 -12.44
CA ALA A 37 10.70 8.39 -11.01
C ALA A 37 11.19 7.00 -10.56
N TYR A 38 10.65 5.92 -11.13
CA TYR A 38 10.83 4.57 -10.57
C TYR A 38 11.51 3.55 -11.50
N ALA A 39 11.89 3.91 -12.73
CA ALA A 39 12.52 2.96 -13.67
C ALA A 39 13.77 2.27 -13.12
N LYS A 40 14.56 2.98 -12.30
CA LYS A 40 15.80 2.45 -11.71
C LYS A 40 15.58 1.46 -10.57
N LYS A 41 14.35 1.36 -10.03
CA LYS A 41 13.97 0.52 -8.88
C LYS A 41 14.90 0.63 -7.65
N ALA A 42 15.71 1.68 -7.56
CA ALA A 42 16.74 1.84 -6.52
C ALA A 42 16.14 1.93 -5.11
N GLN A 43 14.87 2.30 -5.02
CA GLN A 43 14.14 2.49 -3.78
C GLN A 43 13.27 1.28 -3.40
N LEU A 44 13.49 0.12 -4.04
CA LEU A 44 12.74 -1.11 -3.77
C LEU A 44 12.80 -1.51 -2.29
N ARG A 45 13.98 -1.40 -1.66
CA ARG A 45 14.13 -1.70 -0.23
C ARG A 45 13.30 -0.77 0.64
N THR A 46 13.21 0.51 0.26
CA THR A 46 12.37 1.50 0.95
C THR A 46 10.89 1.15 0.82
N LEU A 47 10.44 0.79 -0.38
CA LEU A 47 9.07 0.34 -0.62
C LEU A 47 8.74 -0.94 0.17
N GLN A 48 9.63 -1.93 0.13
CA GLN A 48 9.49 -3.18 0.90
C GLN A 48 9.35 -2.92 2.39
N ARG A 49 10.19 -2.06 2.97
CA ARG A 49 10.10 -1.69 4.40
C ARG A 49 8.77 -1.03 4.72
N ARG A 50 8.30 -0.13 3.86
CA ARG A 50 7.04 0.59 4.05
C ARG A 50 5.83 -0.32 3.92
N VAL A 51 5.80 -1.19 2.90
CA VAL A 51 4.76 -2.23 2.72
C VAL A 51 4.73 -3.19 3.90
N LYS A 52 5.89 -3.61 4.42
CA LYS A 52 5.96 -4.49 5.60
C LYS A 52 5.38 -3.82 6.85
N ALA A 53 5.73 -2.55 7.09
CA ALA A 53 5.19 -1.78 8.21
C ALA A 53 3.66 -1.66 8.10
N TRP A 54 3.17 -1.25 6.92
CA TRP A 54 1.74 -1.17 6.63
C TRP A 54 1.02 -2.50 6.85
N ARG A 55 1.59 -3.62 6.39
CA ARG A 55 0.99 -4.95 6.61
C ARG A 55 0.91 -5.32 8.08
N VAL A 56 1.93 -4.99 8.87
CA VAL A 56 1.90 -5.25 10.32
C VAL A 56 0.78 -4.44 10.99
N GLU A 57 0.63 -3.17 10.64
CA GLU A 57 -0.46 -2.33 11.14
C GLU A 57 -1.82 -2.84 10.68
N ARG A 58 -1.96 -3.18 9.40
CA ARG A 58 -3.19 -3.73 8.83
C ARG A 58 -3.58 -5.06 9.44
N VAL A 59 -2.63 -5.98 9.65
CA VAL A 59 -2.90 -7.26 10.32
C VAL A 59 -3.28 -7.03 11.78
N LYS A 60 -2.60 -6.11 12.49
CA LYS A 60 -3.00 -5.72 13.84
C LYS A 60 -4.42 -5.18 13.85
N GLU A 61 -4.79 -4.30 12.92
CA GLU A 61 -6.15 -3.81 12.76
C GLU A 61 -7.14 -4.88 12.35
N MET A 62 -6.75 -5.89 11.59
CA MET A 62 -7.65 -6.99 11.24
C MET A 62 -7.89 -7.91 12.44
N VAL A 63 -6.85 -8.20 13.22
CA VAL A 63 -6.94 -9.00 14.45
C VAL A 63 -7.68 -8.25 15.55
N LEU A 64 -7.35 -6.97 15.78
CA LEU A 64 -7.98 -6.11 16.80
C LEU A 64 -9.32 -5.55 16.35
N GLY A 65 -9.43 -5.16 15.09
CA GLY A 65 -10.60 -4.52 14.47
C GLY A 65 -11.57 -5.48 13.80
N SER A 66 -11.37 -6.81 13.88
CA SER A 66 -12.47 -7.76 13.74
C SER A 66 -13.59 -7.50 14.78
N LEU A 67 -13.32 -6.70 15.82
CA LEU A 67 -14.32 -6.14 16.74
C LEU A 67 -15.02 -4.86 16.24
N ARG A 68 -14.52 -4.18 15.19
CA ARG A 68 -15.05 -2.88 14.70
C ARG A 68 -15.74 -2.91 13.33
N LYS A 69 -15.69 -4.02 12.58
CA LYS A 69 -16.19 -4.09 11.19
C LYS A 69 -17.72 -4.09 10.99
N HIS A 70 -18.54 -3.72 11.98
CA HIS A 70 -19.99 -3.52 11.80
C HIS A 70 -20.45 -2.05 11.90
N ALA A 71 -19.56 -1.07 11.73
CA ALA A 71 -19.98 0.33 11.76
C ALA A 71 -19.23 1.17 10.72
N ALA A 72 -19.64 1.08 9.46
CA ALA A 72 -19.71 2.21 8.53
C ALA A 72 -20.09 1.71 7.13
N THR A 73 -21.37 1.39 6.95
CA THR A 73 -22.06 1.81 5.74
C THR A 73 -23.07 2.87 6.18
N PRO A 74 -22.83 4.13 5.79
CA PRO A 74 -23.94 4.98 5.39
C PRO A 74 -23.57 5.70 4.08
N THR A 75 -24.46 6.04 3.18
CA THR A 75 -25.90 5.80 3.04
C THR A 75 -26.19 6.35 1.64
N GLU A 76 -26.95 5.58 0.89
CA GLU A 76 -27.75 5.96 -0.26
C GLU A 76 -28.40 7.36 -0.10
N ALA A 77 -28.27 8.23 -1.11
CA ALA A 77 -29.16 9.39 -1.34
C ALA A 77 -29.07 9.83 -2.81
#